data_AF-A0A353VFC1-F1
#
_entry.id   AF-A0A353VFC1-F1
#
_cell.length_a   1.000
_cell.length_b   1.000
_cell.length_c   1.000
_cell.angle_alpha   90.00
_cell.angle_beta   90.00
_cell.angle_gamma   90.00
#
_symmetry.space_group_name_H-M   'P 1'
#
loop_
_entity.id
_entity.type
_entity.pdbx_description
1 polymer ?
#
loop_
_entity_poly.entity_id
_entity_poly.type
_entity_poly.pdbx_seq_one_letter_code
_entity_poly.pdbx_strand_id
1 'polypeptide(L)' 'MEFFRRAQEFFREVVAEFRRVTWPSRPELANSTVVVIAVTVVIALFLGGVDILLARVVERILR' A
#
# COMPACT_ATOMS: atom_id res chain seq x y z
N MET A 1 30.69 19.96 -20.91
CA MET A 1 29.49 20.83 -20.99
C MET A 1 28.29 20.18 -21.69
N GLU A 2 28.49 19.17 -22.55
CA GLU A 2 27.39 18.38 -23.18
C GLU A 2 26.52 17.60 -22.17
N PHE A 3 27.12 17.04 -21.11
CA PHE A 3 26.41 16.26 -20.10
C PHE A 3 25.37 17.08 -19.33
N PHE A 4 25.72 18.32 -18.96
CA PHE A 4 24.81 19.24 -18.24
C PHE A 4 23.58 19.57 -19.09
N ARG A 5 23.76 19.77 -20.39
CA ARG A 5 22.66 20.05 -21.32
C ARG A 5 21.73 18.85 -21.49
N ARG A 6 22.29 17.64 -21.66
CA ARG A 6 21.51 16.39 -21.72
C ARG A 6 20.73 16.11 -20.44
N ALA A 7 21.33 16.35 -19.27
CA ALA A 7 20.63 16.22 -18.00
C ALA A 7 19.45 17.20 -17.89
N GLN A 8 19.64 18.46 -18.30
CA GLN A 8 18.56 19.46 -18.29
C GLN A 8 17.42 19.10 -19.25
N GLU A 9 17.73 18.55 -20.43
CA GLU A 9 16.74 18.04 -21.39
C GLU A 9 15.98 16.84 -20.79
N PHE A 10 16.68 15.88 -20.17
CA PHE A 10 16.08 14.74 -19.49
C PHE A 10 15.12 15.14 -18.37
N PHE A 11 15.51 16.06 -17.48
CA PHE A 11 14.60 16.55 -16.43
C PHE A 11 13.36 17.24 -16.99
N ARG A 12 13.51 17.95 -18.12
CA ARG A 12 12.38 18.59 -18.79
C ARG A 12 11.40 17.57 -19.37
N GLU A 13 11.91 16.51 -19.98
CA GLU A 13 11.12 15.39 -20.50
C GLU A 13 10.41 14.64 -19.36
N VAL A 14 11.11 14.34 -18.27
CA VAL A 14 10.53 13.70 -17.07
C VAL A 14 9.37 14.53 -16.52
N VAL A 15 9.56 15.83 -16.31
CA VAL A 15 8.48 16.71 -15.83
C VAL A 15 7.30 16.77 -16.80
N ALA A 16 7.56 16.73 -18.12
CA ALA A 16 6.50 16.69 -19.12
C ALA A 16 5.68 15.39 -19.05
N GLU A 17 6.32 14.25 -18.76
CA GLU A 17 5.65 12.96 -18.59
C GLU A 17 4.90 12.87 -17.25
N PHE A 18 5.49 13.39 -16.16
CA PHE A 18 4.82 13.47 -14.85
C PHE A 18 3.53 14.28 -14.90
N ARG A 19 3.41 15.25 -15.83
CA ARG A 19 2.16 16.00 -16.05
C ARG A 19 1.06 15.19 -16.73
N ARG A 20 1.40 14.08 -17.41
CA ARG A 20 0.44 13.14 -17.99
C ARG A 20 -0.09 12.14 -16.96
N VAL A 21 0.52 12.08 -15.77
CA VAL A 21 0.05 11.21 -14.69
C VAL A 21 -1.27 11.75 -14.13
N THR A 22 -2.33 11.00 -14.34
CA THR A 22 -3.63 11.27 -13.75
C THR A 22 -3.64 10.78 -12.31
N TRP A 23 -3.37 11.69 -11.38
CA TRP A 23 -3.50 11.41 -9.95
C TRP A 23 -4.98 11.26 -9.58
N PRO A 24 -5.31 10.33 -8.66
CA PRO A 24 -6.69 10.15 -8.24
C PRO A 24 -7.18 11.39 -7.51
N SER A 25 -8.49 11.64 -7.59
CA SER A 25 -9.09 12.75 -6.86
C SER A 25 -9.00 12.51 -5.34
N ARG A 26 -8.97 13.59 -4.53
CA ARG A 26 -8.99 13.48 -3.06
C ARG A 26 -10.03 12.49 -2.51
N PRO A 27 -11.29 12.47 -3.00
CA PRO A 27 -12.28 11.49 -2.54
C PRO A 27 -11.97 10.06 -2.99
N GLU A 28 -11.41 9.83 -4.19
CA GLU A 28 -11.00 8.49 -4.63
C GLU A 28 -9.88 7.90 -3.78
N LEU A 29 -8.90 8.74 -3.40
CA LEU A 29 -7.83 8.36 -2.48
C LEU A 29 -8.40 7.93 -1.13
N ALA A 30 -9.28 8.74 -0.55
CA ALA A 30 -9.91 8.45 0.72
C ALA A 30 -10.73 7.15 0.68
N ASN A 31 -11.54 6.96 -0.37
CA ASN A 31 -12.33 5.74 -0.55
C ASN A 31 -11.45 4.50 -0.64
N SER A 32 -10.37 4.57 -1.43
CA SER A 32 -9.44 3.45 -1.59
C SER A 32 -8.75 3.11 -0.26
N THR A 33 -8.33 4.12 0.51
CA THR A 33 -7.73 3.90 1.84
C THR A 33 -8.72 3.28 2.82
N VAL A 34 -9.99 3.74 2.84
CA VAL A 34 -11.02 3.18 3.72
C VAL A 34 -11.27 1.70 3.42
N VAL A 35 -11.34 1.32 2.14
CA VAL A 35 -11.50 -0.08 1.74
C VAL A 35 -10.32 -0.93 2.22
N VAL A 36 -9.08 -0.46 2.02
CA VAL A 36 -7.88 -1.19 2.49
C VAL A 36 -7.93 -1.39 4.00
N ILE A 37 -8.22 -0.34 4.78
CA ILE A 37 -8.32 -0.43 6.24
C ILE A 37 -9.38 -1.46 6.63
N ALA A 38 -10.56 -1.42 6.02
CA ALA A 38 -11.63 -2.36 6.33
C ALA A 38 -11.21 -3.82 6.09
N VAL A 39 -10.59 -4.11 4.94
CA VAL A 39 -10.11 -5.44 4.59
C VAL A 39 -9.00 -5.89 5.55
N THR A 40 -8.05 -5.02 5.88
CA THR A 40 -6.97 -5.33 6.82
C THR A 40 -7.50 -5.65 8.21
N VAL A 41 -8.50 -4.90 8.71
CA VAL A 41 -9.13 -5.16 10.01
C VAL A 41 -9.81 -6.53 10.03
N VAL A 42 -10.56 -6.87 8.98
CA VAL A 42 -11.22 -8.19 8.87
C VAL A 42 -10.20 -9.32 8.90
N ILE A 43 -9.13 -9.21 8.12
CA ILE A 43 -8.06 -10.23 8.08
C ILE A 43 -7.36 -10.33 9.44
N ALA A 44 -7.05 -9.20 10.08
CA ALA A 44 -6.37 -9.18 11.38
C ALA A 44 -7.23 -9.86 12.47
N LEU A 45 -8.54 -9.60 12.50
CA LEU A 45 -9.46 -10.25 13.42
C LEU A 45 -9.59 -11.75 13.16
N PHE A 46 -9.65 -12.16 11.89
CA PHE A 46 -9.70 -13.56 11.52
C PHE A 46 -8.42 -14.30 11.95
N LEU A 47 -7.25 -13.81 11.54
CA LEU A 47 -5.98 -14.42 11.90
C LEU A 47 -5.77 -14.44 13.41
N GLY A 48 -6.00 -13.32 14.10
CA GLY A 48 -5.88 -13.27 15.57
C GLY A 48 -6.84 -14.23 16.27
N GLY A 49 -8.06 -14.39 15.76
CA GLY A 49 -9.01 -15.39 16.26
C GLY A 49 -8.51 -16.82 16.09
N VAL A 50 -7.97 -17.14 14.91
CA VAL A 50 -7.38 -18.45 14.59
C VAL A 50 -6.16 -18.73 15.46
N ASP A 51 -5.25 -17.77 15.63
CA ASP A 51 -4.05 -17.90 16.45
C ASP A 51 -4.40 -18.20 17.91
N ILE A 52 -5.39 -17.49 18.46
CA ILE A 52 -5.88 -17.72 19.83
C ILE A 52 -6.51 -19.12 19.95
N LEU A 53 -7.32 -19.53 18.97
CA LEU A 53 -7.95 -20.85 18.97
C LEU A 53 -6.90 -21.97 18.93
N LEU A 54 -5.94 -21.87 18.01
CA LEU A 54 -4.85 -22.82 17.86
C LEU A 54 -3.98 -22.87 19.12
N ALA A 55 -3.61 -21.72 19.69
CA ALA A 55 -2.83 -21.65 20.92
C ALA A 55 -3.51 -22.41 22.07
N ARG A 56 -4.83 -22.25 22.23
CA ARG A 56 -5.61 -22.98 23.25
C ARG A 56 -5.67 -24.48 23.00
N VAL A 57 -5.85 -24.89 21.74
CA VAL A 57 -5.87 -26.31 21.37
C VAL A 57 -4.50 -26.95 21.64
N VAL A 58 -3.41 -26.29 21.25
CA VAL A 58 -2.05 -26.76 21.49
C VAL A 58 -1.76 -26.83 22.98
N GLU A 59 -2.11 -25.81 23.76
CA GLU A 59 -1.96 -25.84 25.22
C GLU A 59 -2.72 -27.02 25.83
N ARG A 60 -3.94 -27.29 25.37
CA ARG A 60 -4.75 -28.40 25.89
C ARG A 60 -4.18 -29.78 25.54
N ILE A 61 -3.44 -29.91 24.45
CA ILE A 61 -2.80 -31.17 24.02
C ILE A 61 -1.47 -31.40 24.75
N LEU A 62 -0.70 -30.32 25.00
CA LEU A 62 0.60 -30.41 25.67
C LEU A 62 0.51 -30.59 27.20
N ARG A 63 -0.64 -30.29 27.79
CA ARG A 63 -0.95 -30.45 29.22
C ARG A 63 -1.66 -31.77 29.49
#